data_AF-A0A5S4YUH6-F1
#
_entry.id   AF-A0A5S4YUH6-F1
#
_cell.length_a   1.000
_cell.length_b   1.000
_cell.length_c   1.000
_cell.angle_alpha   90.00
_cell.angle_beta   90.00
_cell.angle_gamma   90.00
#
_symmetry.space_group_name_H-M   'P 1'
#
loop_
_entity.id
_entity.type
_entity.pdbx_description
1 polymer ?
#
loop_
_entity_poly.entity_id
_entity_poly.type
_entity_poly.pdbx_seq_one_letter_code
_entity_poly.pdbx_strand_id
1 'polypeptide(L)' 'MIKEFAYESSRRELLITFSSGKRYVYDNVPPEVVEAFKTSGSKPPFFDREIRERFPHREFDEQFLVAANGT' A
#
# COMPACT_ATOMS: atom_id res chain seq x y z
N MET A 1 9.68 7.48 6.07
CA MET A 1 10.30 6.18 5.72
C MET A 1 9.23 5.12 5.70
N ILE A 2 9.37 4.13 4.83
CA ILE A 2 8.45 2.99 4.74
C ILE A 2 8.89 1.95 5.77
N LYS A 3 7.96 1.51 6.62
CA LYS A 3 8.19 0.51 7.67
C LYS A 3 7.86 -0.89 7.15
N GLU A 4 6.71 -1.04 6.52
CA GLU A 4 6.22 -2.32 6.00
C GLU A 4 5.20 -2.08 4.87
N PHE A 5 4.89 -3.12 4.10
CA PHE A 5 3.80 -3.14 3.15
C PHE A 5 3.10 -4.51 3.12
N ALA A 6 1.83 -4.52 2.70
CA ALA A 6 1.05 -5.73 2.45
C ALA A 6 0.27 -5.57 1.13
N TYR A 7 -0.01 -6.67 0.44
CA TYR A 7 -0.68 -6.63 -0.86
C TYR A 7 -1.82 -7.65 -0.94
N GLU A 8 -2.99 -7.21 -1.41
CA GLU A 8 -4.16 -8.04 -1.68
C GLU A 8 -4.35 -8.16 -3.20
N SER A 9 -3.93 -9.30 -3.76
CA SER A 9 -3.90 -9.54 -5.20
C SER A 9 -5.28 -9.53 -5.84
N SER A 10 -6.33 -10.01 -5.13
CA SER A 10 -7.68 -10.05 -5.69
C SER A 10 -8.28 -8.67 -5.88
N ARG A 11 -7.86 -7.69 -5.04
CA ARG A 11 -8.33 -6.30 -5.08
C ARG A 11 -7.34 -5.35 -5.73
N ARG A 12 -6.11 -5.82 -6.01
CA ARG A 12 -4.99 -5.00 -6.48
C ARG A 12 -4.72 -3.82 -5.55
N GLU A 13 -4.78 -4.08 -4.24
CA GLU A 13 -4.61 -3.08 -3.19
C GLU A 13 -3.26 -3.28 -2.50
N LEU A 14 -2.44 -2.24 -2.49
CA LEU A 14 -1.16 -2.19 -1.77
C LEU A 14 -1.29 -1.30 -0.52
N LEU A 15 -1.22 -1.91 0.66
CA LEU A 15 -1.14 -1.20 1.93
C LEU A 15 0.32 -0.83 2.21
N ILE A 16 0.57 0.46 2.46
CA ILE A 16 1.86 0.98 2.90
C ILE A 16 1.76 1.50 4.33
N THR A 17 2.63 1.01 5.20
CA THR A 17 2.78 1.50 6.57
C THR A 17 4.05 2.34 6.67
N PHE A 18 3.90 3.61 7.03
CA PHE A 18 5.03 4.50 7.28
C PHE A 18 5.53 4.37 8.73
N SER A 19 6.80 4.68 8.97
CA SER A 19 7.39 4.67 10.33
C SER A 19 6.70 5.63 11.30
N SER A 20 5.96 6.62 10.80
CA SER A 20 5.11 7.51 11.61
C SER A 20 3.83 6.85 12.13
N GLY A 21 3.50 5.65 11.67
CA GLY A 21 2.24 4.96 11.98
C GLY A 21 1.12 5.23 10.97
N LYS A 22 1.25 6.25 10.11
CA LYS A 22 0.29 6.50 9.03
C LYS A 22 0.26 5.33 8.05
N ARG A 23 -0.93 4.94 7.61
CA ARG A 23 -1.14 3.85 6.66
C ARG A 23 -1.99 4.33 5.50
N TYR A 24 -1.65 3.87 4.30
CA TYR A 24 -2.37 4.21 3.08
C TYR A 24 -2.56 2.98 2.22
N VAL A 25 -3.75 2.82 1.65
CA VAL A 25 -4.01 1.83 0.60
C VAL A 25 -3.86 2.53 -0.74
N TYR A 26 -3.08 1.92 -1.63
CA TYR A 26 -2.97 2.30 -3.04
C TYR A 26 -3.78 1.31 -3.87
N ASP A 27 -4.72 1.82 -4.65
CA ASP A 27 -5.65 1.02 -5.45
C ASP A 27 -5.11 0.76 -6.87
N ASN A 28 -5.54 -0.34 -7.47
CA ASN A 28 -5.18 -0.75 -8.83
C ASN A 28 -3.68 -0.97 -9.08
N VAL A 29 -2.90 -1.26 -8.04
CA VAL A 29 -1.46 -1.54 -8.17
C VAL A 29 -1.28 -2.94 -8.77
N PRO A 30 -0.64 -3.08 -9.94
CA PRO A 30 -0.42 -4.39 -10.54
C PRO A 30 0.56 -5.25 -9.71
N PRO A 31 0.43 -6.60 -9.73
CA PRO A 31 1.35 -7.49 -9.03
C PRO A 31 2.82 -7.28 -9.43
N GLU A 32 3.11 -6.97 -10.70
CA GLU A 32 4.47 -6.72 -11.16
C GLU A 32 5.13 -5.50 -10.49
N VAL A 33 4.34 -4.47 -10.17
CA VAL A 33 4.83 -3.28 -9.45
C VAL A 33 5.17 -3.63 -8.00
N VAL A 34 4.39 -4.51 -7.38
CA VAL A 34 4.65 -4.99 -6.01
C VAL A 34 5.89 -5.87 -5.95
N GLU A 35 6.08 -6.77 -6.92
CA GLU A 35 7.28 -7.61 -6.99
C GLU A 35 8.54 -6.77 -7.25
N ALA A 36 8.47 -5.76 -8.12
CA ALA A 36 9.54 -4.80 -8.33
C ALA A 36 9.81 -3.97 -7.06
N PHE A 37 8.76 -3.54 -6.34
CA PHE A 37 8.92 -2.84 -5.07
C PHE A 37 9.57 -3.73 -4.01
N LYS A 38 9.18 -5.00 -3.92
CA LYS A 38 9.72 -6.01 -3.00
C LYS A 38 11.20 -6.25 -3.20
N THR A 39 11.64 -6.33 -4.46
CA THR A 39 13.03 -6.60 -4.85
C THR A 39 13.92 -5.35 -4.98
N SER A 40 13.33 -4.14 -4.98
CA SER A 40 14.08 -2.89 -5.05
C SER A 40 15.06 -2.73 -3.87
N GLY A 41 16.32 -2.42 -4.20
CA GLY A 41 17.38 -2.14 -3.23
C GLY A 41 17.19 -0.83 -2.44
N SER A 42 16.26 0.03 -2.85
CA SER A 42 15.91 1.26 -2.12
C SER A 42 14.42 1.54 -2.23
N LYS A 43 13.71 1.30 -1.12
CA LYS A 43 12.24 1.45 -1.05
C LYS A 43 11.78 2.90 -1.24
N PRO A 44 12.34 3.92 -0.56
CA PRO A 44 11.80 5.28 -0.66
C PRO A 44 11.80 5.87 -2.09
N PRO A 45 12.92 5.86 -2.85
CA PRO A 45 12.91 6.44 -4.20
C PRO A 45 12.05 5.64 -5.18
N PHE A 46 11.98 4.31 -5.04
CA PHE A 46 11.07 3.50 -5.85
C PHE A 46 9.61 3.88 -5.57
N PHE A 47 9.23 3.96 -4.28
CA PHE A 47 7.87 4.26 -3.88
C PHE A 47 7.41 5.62 -4.38
N ASP A 48 8.22 6.67 -4.23
CA ASP A 48 7.82 8.01 -4.67
C ASP A 48 7.60 8.05 -6.19
N ARG A 49 8.47 7.41 -6.99
CA ARG A 49 8.43 7.45 -8.46
C ARG A 49 7.43 6.50 -9.09
N GLU A 50 7.33 5.27 -8.58
CA GLU A 50 6.60 4.19 -9.24
C GLU A 50 5.24 3.92 -8.60
N ILE A 51 4.97 4.42 -7.38
CA ILE A 51 3.74 4.15 -6.65
C ILE A 51 2.99 5.43 -6.29
N ARG A 52 3.61 6.34 -5.53
CA ARG A 52 2.94 7.47 -4.88
C ARG A 52 2.19 8.40 -5.85
N GLU A 53 2.82 8.71 -6.97
CA GLU A 53 2.25 9.62 -7.98
C GLU A 53 1.41 8.90 -9.04
N ARG A 54 1.42 7.55 -9.04
CA ARG A 54 0.85 6.75 -10.13
C ARG A 54 -0.46 6.06 -9.79
N PHE A 55 -0.74 5.87 -8.50
CA PHE A 55 -1.94 5.17 -8.06
C PHE A 55 -2.78 6.02 -7.12
N PRO A 56 -4.12 5.99 -7.27
CA PRO A 56 -5.02 6.55 -6.28
C PRO A 56 -4.74 5.92 -4.92
N HIS A 57 -4.86 6.73 -3.87
CA HIS A 57 -4.69 6.24 -2.52
C HIS A 57 -5.67 6.88 -1.56
N ARG A 58 -5.93 6.15 -0.48
CA ARG A 58 -6.75 6.56 0.65
C ARG A 58 -6.04 6.25 1.94
N GLU A 59 -6.28 7.07 2.95
CA GLU A 59 -5.82 6.75 4.31
C GLU A 59 -6.50 5.45 4.77
N PHE A 60 -5.70 4.56 5.33
CA PHE A 60 -6.19 3.32 5.91
C PHE A 60 -6.53 3.56 7.36
N ASP A 61 -7.83 3.56 7.66
CA ASP A 61 -8.33 3.64 9.01
C ASP A 61 -8.96 2.29 9.41
N GLU A 62 -8.35 1.63 10.39
CA GLU A 62 -8.81 0.32 10.90
C GLU A 62 -10.19 0.38 11.58
N GLN A 63 -10.62 1.56 12.02
CA GLN A 63 -11.87 1.70 12.76
C GLN A 63 -13.09 1.44 11.86
N PHE A 64 -12.92 1.48 10.54
CA PHE A 64 -13.99 1.17 9.57
C PHE A 64 -14.04 -0.29 9.11
N LEU A 65 -13.02 -1.11 9.35
CA LEU A 65 -13.02 -2.52 8.92
C LEU A 65 -13.79 -3.45 9.88
N VAL A 66 -13.90 -3.07 11.16
CA VAL A 66 -14.67 -3.84 12.16
C VAL A 66 -16.19 -3.71 11.92
N ALA A 67 -16.64 -2.65 11.25
CA ALA A 67 -18.06 -2.41 10.97
C ALA A 67 -18.62 -3.24 9.79
N ALA A 68 -17.77 -3.96 9.02
CA ALA A 68 -18.19 -4.70 7.84
C ALA A 68 -18.36 -6.22 8.05
N ASN A 69 -18.16 -6.74 9.27
CA ASN A 69 -18.39 -8.14 9.61
C ASN A 69 -19.53 -8.28 10.63
N GLY A 70 -20.75 -7.96 10.21
CA GLY A 70 -21.92 -8.08 11.06
C GLY A 70 -23.24 -8.07 10.30
N THR A 71 -23.52 -9.10 9.51
CA THR A 71 -24.84 -9.76 9.41
C THR A 71 -24.65 -11.16 8.82
#